data_AF-A0A2E1TJG2-F1
#
_entry.id   AF-A0A2E1TJG2-F1
#
_cell.length_a   1.000
_cell.length_b   1.000
_cell.length_c   1.000
_cell.angle_alpha   90.00
_cell.angle_beta   90.00
_cell.angle_gamma   90.00
#
_symmetry.space_group_name_H-M   'P 1'
#
loop_
_entity.id
_entity.type
_entity.pdbx_description
1 polymer ?
#
loop_
_entity_poly.entity_id
_entity_poly.type
_entity_poly.pdbx_seq_one_letter_code
_entity_poly.pdbx_strand_id
1 'polypeptide(L)'
;ASGGVVLFRIATKNTVRMMEEMGVVCLRDPVTEKQVAHAIKSVCGAGTEKSSDQIAADRVFSSEQLHQLASMSPAIKCECPQHLADLITSLNAFEKYSEDCIVSHPNDAEVHEDLRVSSGRSRLVLEQALKRLIEAENISLD
;
A
#
# COMPACT_ATOMS: atom_id res chain seq x y z
N ALA A 1 -1.41 19.63 12.34
CA ALA A 1 -2.76 20.04 12.77
C ALA A 1 -3.55 18.77 13.04
N SER A 2 -4.21 18.66 14.20
CA SER A 2 -5.15 17.58 14.49
C SER A 2 -6.45 17.84 13.73
N GLY A 3 -6.74 17.08 12.67
CA GLY A 3 -8.02 17.21 11.99
C GLY A 3 -9.17 16.69 12.87
N GLY A 4 -10.42 16.97 12.48
CA GLY A 4 -11.64 16.44 13.12
C GLY A 4 -12.69 16.03 12.09
N VAL A 5 -13.63 15.15 12.46
CA VAL A 5 -14.81 14.80 11.65
C VAL A 5 -16.06 15.25 12.40
N VAL A 6 -16.97 15.94 11.71
CA VAL A 6 -18.26 16.37 12.26
C VAL A 6 -19.40 15.82 11.43
N LEU A 7 -20.32 15.13 12.07
CA LEU A 7 -21.59 14.70 11.48
C LEU A 7 -22.69 15.66 11.87
N PHE A 8 -23.50 16.11 10.90
CA PHE A 8 -24.60 17.04 11.16
C PHE A 8 -25.84 16.73 10.32
N ARG A 9 -27.02 17.05 10.87
CA ARG A 9 -28.30 17.02 10.13
C ARG A 9 -28.69 18.41 9.61
N ILE A 10 -28.46 19.44 10.43
CA ILE A 10 -28.77 20.84 10.12
C ILE A 10 -27.54 21.69 10.43
N ALA A 11 -27.11 22.48 9.45
CA ALA A 11 -26.05 23.48 9.60
C ALA A 11 -26.25 24.58 8.56
N THR A 12 -25.72 25.78 8.83
CA THR A 12 -25.67 26.84 7.81
C THR A 12 -24.49 26.63 6.88
N LYS A 13 -24.60 27.08 5.63
CA LYS A 13 -23.49 27.02 4.65
C LYS A 13 -22.22 27.71 5.18
N ASN A 14 -22.39 28.80 5.95
CA ASN A 14 -21.28 29.55 6.52
C ASN A 14 -20.55 28.75 7.61
N THR A 15 -21.30 28.04 8.47
CA THR A 15 -20.73 27.20 9.53
C THR A 15 -19.94 26.02 8.95
N VAL A 16 -20.48 25.34 7.93
CA VAL A 16 -19.80 24.22 7.27
C VAL A 16 -18.50 24.69 6.62
N ARG A 17 -18.57 25.78 5.84
CA ARG A 17 -17.39 26.35 5.18
C ARG A 17 -16.29 26.76 6.16
N MET A 18 -16.66 27.42 7.26
CA MET A 18 -15.69 27.79 8.30
C MET A 18 -15.00 26.57 8.91
N MET A 19 -15.73 25.47 9.14
CA MET A 19 -15.16 24.22 9.66
C MET A 19 -14.22 23.55 8.65
N GLU A 20 -14.60 23.52 7.37
CA GLU A 20 -13.76 23.00 6.29
C GLU A 20 -12.45 23.80 6.13
N GLU A 21 -12.53 25.15 6.21
CA GLU A 21 -11.35 26.04 6.20
C GLU A 21 -10.41 25.77 7.39
N MET A 22 -10.93 25.26 8.51
CA MET A 22 -10.15 24.83 9.68
C MET A 22 -9.61 23.39 9.57
N GLY A 23 -9.86 22.70 8.45
CA GLY A 23 -9.41 21.33 8.21
C GLY A 23 -10.29 20.25 8.87
N VAL A 24 -11.55 20.57 9.19
CA VAL A 24 -12.53 19.62 9.69
C VAL A 24 -13.32 19.03 8.52
N VAL A 25 -13.49 17.71 8.50
CA VAL A 25 -14.34 17.03 7.51
C VAL A 25 -15.80 17.06 7.99
N CYS A 26 -16.69 17.65 7.19
CA CYS A 26 -18.10 17.79 7.51
C CYS A 26 -18.95 16.78 6.72
N LEU A 27 -19.69 15.91 7.41
CA LEU A 27 -20.59 14.93 6.82
C LEU A 27 -22.06 15.24 7.13
N ARG A 28 -22.92 15.26 6.11
CA ARG A 28 -24.37 15.51 6.26
C ARG A 28 -25.17 14.21 6.32
N ASP A 29 -25.99 14.06 7.36
CA ASP A 29 -26.94 12.96 7.52
C ASP A 29 -27.98 12.93 6.36
N PRO A 30 -28.32 11.76 5.79
CA PRO A 30 -27.89 10.40 6.13
C PRO A 30 -26.46 10.05 5.70
N VAL A 31 -25.72 9.39 6.59
CA VAL A 31 -24.39 8.85 6.30
C VAL A 31 -24.33 7.35 6.57
N THR A 32 -23.54 6.64 5.77
CA THR A 32 -23.25 5.22 5.95
C THR A 32 -21.99 5.03 6.81
N GLU A 33 -21.87 3.85 7.43
CA GLU A 33 -20.66 3.46 8.17
C GLU A 33 -19.39 3.62 7.32
N LYS A 34 -19.44 3.24 6.04
CA LYS A 34 -18.32 3.39 5.09
C LYS A 34 -17.91 4.85 4.90
N GLN A 35 -18.87 5.78 4.82
CA GLN A 35 -18.58 7.21 4.68
C GLN A 35 -17.95 7.80 5.95
N VAL A 36 -18.39 7.35 7.13
CA VAL A 36 -17.80 7.76 8.41
C VAL A 36 -16.38 7.23 8.55
N ALA A 37 -16.16 5.94 8.26
CA ALA A 37 -14.83 5.32 8.30
C ALA A 37 -13.84 6.02 7.37
N HIS A 38 -14.27 6.39 6.15
CA HIS A 38 -13.45 7.13 5.20
C HIS A 38 -13.06 8.52 5.71
N ALA A 39 -14.02 9.26 6.28
CA ALA A 39 -13.75 10.58 6.84
C ALA A 39 -12.82 10.54 8.07
N ILE A 40 -12.93 9.52 8.91
CA ILE A 40 -12.02 9.34 10.04
C ILE A 40 -10.60 9.05 9.53
N LYS A 41 -10.46 8.18 8.51
CA LYS A 41 -9.16 7.85 7.93
C LYS A 41 -8.46 9.05 7.30
N SER A 42 -9.20 9.97 6.66
CA SER A 42 -8.64 11.18 6.07
C SER A 42 -8.12 12.19 7.11
N VAL A 43 -8.67 12.14 8.33
CA VAL A 43 -8.36 13.06 9.43
C VAL A 43 -7.29 12.54 10.39
N CYS A 44 -7.26 11.22 10.64
CA CYS A 44 -6.38 10.58 11.62
C CYS A 44 -4.90 10.53 11.21
N GLY A 45 -4.50 11.13 10.08
CA GLY A 45 -3.10 11.15 9.68
C GLY A 45 -2.51 9.75 9.56
N ALA A 46 -3.20 8.84 8.89
CA ALA A 46 -2.47 7.75 8.25
C ALA A 46 -1.71 8.41 7.10
N GLY A 47 -0.38 8.40 7.15
CA GLY A 47 0.45 8.62 5.97
C GLY A 47 0.13 7.56 4.94
N THR A 48 -0.95 7.75 4.19
CA THR A 48 -1.21 7.04 2.96
C THR A 48 -1.08 8.08 1.88
N GLU A 49 0.13 8.09 1.31
CA GLU A 49 0.35 8.44 -0.07
C GLU A 49 -0.88 8.05 -0.90
N LYS A 50 -1.33 9.00 -1.72
CA LYS A 50 -2.44 8.90 -2.66
C LYS A 50 -2.72 7.45 -3.02
N SER A 51 -3.84 6.93 -2.53
CA SER A 51 -4.49 5.75 -3.07
C SER A 51 -4.86 6.05 -4.53
N SER A 52 -3.91 5.82 -5.42
CA SER A 52 -4.28 5.29 -6.71
C SER A 52 -4.79 3.88 -6.44
N ASP A 53 -5.98 3.57 -6.94
CA ASP A 53 -6.36 2.25 -7.41
C ASP A 53 -5.39 1.80 -8.52
N GLN A 54 -4.10 1.78 -8.22
CA GLN A 54 -3.14 1.11 -9.08
C GLN A 54 -3.23 -0.36 -8.71
N ILE A 55 -4.06 -1.04 -9.52
CA ILE A 55 -3.71 -2.33 -10.14
C ILE A 55 -2.23 -2.59 -9.90
N ALA A 56 -1.94 -3.67 -9.18
CA ALA A 56 -0.59 -4.15 -8.84
C ALA A 56 0.47 -3.51 -9.73
N ALA A 57 1.13 -2.46 -9.23
CA ALA A 57 2.12 -1.72 -9.99
C ALA A 57 3.09 -2.72 -10.63
N ASP A 58 3.45 -2.46 -11.89
CA ASP A 58 4.35 -3.35 -12.64
C ASP A 58 5.58 -3.68 -11.80
N ARG A 59 5.98 -4.95 -11.84
CA ARG A 59 7.14 -5.45 -11.08
C ARG A 59 8.37 -4.64 -11.46
N VAL A 60 9.00 -4.03 -10.46
CA VAL A 60 10.21 -3.22 -10.66
C VAL A 60 11.42 -4.11 -10.96
N PHE A 61 11.47 -5.30 -10.37
CA PHE A 61 12.53 -6.28 -10.58
C PHE A 61 12.00 -7.53 -11.26
N SER A 62 12.76 -8.04 -12.23
CA SER A 62 12.47 -9.34 -12.84
C SER A 62 12.82 -10.48 -11.89
N SER A 63 12.27 -11.67 -12.14
CA SER A 63 12.65 -12.88 -11.37
C SER A 63 14.14 -13.20 -11.49
N GLU A 64 14.76 -12.87 -12.63
CA GLU A 64 16.19 -13.07 -12.87
C GLU A 64 17.04 -12.11 -12.02
N GLN A 65 16.65 -10.83 -11.97
CA GLN A 65 17.31 -9.82 -11.14
C GLN A 65 17.21 -10.16 -9.64
N LEU A 66 16.03 -10.62 -9.18
CA LEU A 66 15.86 -11.08 -7.81
C LEU A 66 16.72 -12.32 -7.52
N HIS A 67 16.82 -13.25 -8.48
CA HIS A 67 17.68 -14.43 -8.32
C HIS A 67 19.17 -14.05 -8.28
N GLN A 68 19.61 -13.11 -9.11
CA GLN A 68 20.96 -12.57 -9.09
C GLN A 68 21.27 -11.97 -7.72
N LEU A 69 20.39 -11.12 -7.18
CA LEU A 69 20.55 -10.52 -5.85
C LEU A 69 20.57 -11.57 -4.72
N ALA A 70 19.73 -12.60 -4.82
CA ALA A 70 19.67 -13.66 -3.82
C ALA A 70 20.89 -14.59 -3.84
N SER A 71 21.59 -14.68 -4.97
CA SER A 71 22.76 -15.53 -5.18
C SER A 71 24.10 -14.79 -5.06
N MET A 72 24.07 -13.46 -4.92
CA MET A 72 25.25 -12.66 -4.65
C MET A 72 25.91 -13.10 -3.33
N SER A 73 27.08 -13.73 -3.41
CA SER A 73 27.92 -13.95 -2.24
C SER A 73 28.38 -12.60 -1.69
N PRO A 74 28.33 -12.37 -0.36
CA PRO A 74 28.60 -11.07 0.22
C PRO A 74 30.08 -10.70 0.04
N ALA A 75 30.39 -9.95 -1.02
CA ALA A 75 31.56 -9.07 -1.04
C ALA A 75 31.33 -7.82 -0.14
N ILE A 76 30.09 -7.64 0.33
CA ILE A 76 29.54 -6.49 1.03
C ILE A 76 29.24 -6.88 2.49
N LYS A 77 29.44 -5.96 3.44
CA LYS A 77 29.27 -6.19 4.89
C LYS A 77 27.84 -6.54 5.36
N CYS A 78 26.82 -6.51 4.50
CA CYS A 78 25.44 -6.87 4.86
C CYS A 78 24.82 -7.88 3.88
N GLU A 79 24.06 -8.84 4.42
CA GLU A 79 23.19 -9.79 3.69
C GLU A 79 21.83 -9.16 3.30
N CYS A 80 21.68 -7.85 3.53
CA CYS A 80 20.46 -7.08 3.28
C CYS A 80 19.88 -7.28 1.87
N PRO A 81 20.67 -7.24 0.76
CA PRO A 81 20.12 -7.38 -0.59
C PRO A 81 19.47 -8.75 -0.82
N GLN A 82 20.09 -9.82 -0.31
CA GLN A 82 19.58 -11.17 -0.39
C GLN A 82 18.25 -11.31 0.35
N HIS A 83 18.18 -10.84 1.60
CA HIS A 83 16.94 -10.90 2.38
C HIS A 83 15.79 -10.13 1.74
N LEU A 84 16.05 -8.95 1.17
CA LEU A 84 15.02 -8.21 0.46
C LEU A 84 14.58 -8.94 -0.82
N ALA A 85 15.50 -9.53 -1.57
CA ALA A 85 15.18 -10.30 -2.77
C ALA A 85 14.30 -11.53 -2.44
N ASP A 86 14.60 -12.24 -1.36
CA ASP A 86 13.82 -13.40 -0.90
C ASP A 86 12.40 -12.99 -0.45
N LEU A 87 12.27 -11.88 0.27
CA LEU A 87 10.97 -11.35 0.69
C LEU A 87 10.12 -10.92 -0.52
N ILE A 88 10.71 -10.21 -1.48
CA ILE A 88 10.00 -9.79 -2.70
C ILE A 88 9.59 -11.01 -3.53
N THR A 89 10.45 -12.02 -3.64
CA THR A 89 10.13 -13.29 -4.31
C THR A 89 8.97 -14.01 -3.63
N SER A 90 8.95 -14.04 -2.30
CA SER A 90 7.85 -14.64 -1.52
C SER A 90 6.53 -13.90 -1.71
N LEU A 91 6.56 -12.56 -1.74
CA LEU A 91 5.38 -11.74 -2.01
C LEU A 91 4.85 -11.97 -3.43
N ASN A 92 5.73 -12.04 -4.44
CA ASN A 92 5.36 -12.36 -5.82
C ASN A 92 4.64 -13.72 -5.91
N ALA A 93 5.15 -14.74 -5.20
CA ALA A 93 4.53 -16.06 -5.17
C ALA A 93 3.16 -16.03 -4.46
N PHE A 94 3.06 -15.30 -3.35
CA PHE A 94 1.81 -15.17 -2.61
C PHE A 94 0.73 -14.37 -3.35
N GLU A 95 1.11 -13.33 -4.10
CA GLU A 95 0.20 -12.61 -5.00
C GLU A 95 -0.38 -13.56 -6.06
N LYS A 96 0.47 -14.38 -6.69
CA LYS A 96 0.02 -15.36 -7.69
C LYS A 96 -0.91 -16.41 -7.08
N TYR A 97 -0.53 -16.95 -5.93
CA TYR A 97 -1.37 -17.90 -5.18
C TYR A 97 -2.73 -17.29 -4.83
N SER A 98 -2.76 -16.04 -4.36
CA SER A 98 -4.00 -15.34 -4.02
C SER A 98 -4.90 -15.13 -5.23
N GLU A 99 -4.32 -14.81 -6.39
CA GLU A 99 -5.05 -14.73 -7.67
C GLU A 99 -5.69 -16.07 -8.07
N ASP A 100 -4.94 -17.17 -7.95
CA ASP A 100 -5.45 -18.52 -8.25
C ASP A 100 -6.58 -18.93 -7.28
N CYS A 101 -6.50 -18.49 -6.02
CA CYS A 101 -7.55 -18.69 -5.02
C CYS A 101 -8.84 -17.95 -5.35
N ILE A 102 -8.78 -16.73 -5.89
CA ILE A 102 -9.96 -15.95 -6.31
C ILE A 102 -10.77 -16.71 -7.37
N VAL A 103 -10.08 -17.32 -8.33
CA VAL A 103 -10.72 -18.13 -9.39
C VAL A 103 -11.31 -19.43 -8.82
N SER A 104 -10.60 -20.06 -7.88
CA SER A 104 -10.95 -21.37 -7.33
C SER A 104 -12.04 -21.32 -6.25
N HIS A 105 -12.15 -20.22 -5.51
CA HIS A 105 -13.04 -20.06 -4.35
C HIS A 105 -13.83 -18.74 -4.44
N PRO A 106 -14.80 -18.62 -5.36
CA PRO A 106 -15.48 -17.36 -5.64
C PRO A 106 -16.27 -16.78 -4.45
N ASN A 107 -16.67 -17.63 -3.50
CA ASN A 107 -17.36 -17.17 -2.28
C ASN A 107 -16.44 -16.39 -1.33
N ASP A 108 -15.12 -16.63 -1.38
CA ASP A 108 -14.11 -15.98 -0.55
C ASP A 108 -13.24 -14.99 -1.35
N ALA A 109 -13.64 -14.71 -2.60
CA ALA A 109 -12.87 -13.91 -3.55
C ALA A 109 -12.54 -12.50 -3.04
N GLU A 110 -13.45 -11.86 -2.29
CA GLU A 110 -13.23 -10.52 -1.73
C GLU A 110 -12.04 -10.50 -0.77
N VAL A 111 -11.95 -11.49 0.14
CA VAL A 111 -10.84 -11.59 1.10
C VAL A 111 -9.53 -11.89 0.38
N HIS A 112 -9.54 -12.77 -0.62
CA HIS A 112 -8.34 -13.09 -1.39
C HIS A 112 -7.86 -11.93 -2.26
N GLU A 113 -8.77 -11.11 -2.78
CA GLU A 113 -8.41 -9.88 -3.49
C GLU A 113 -7.77 -8.87 -2.54
N ASP A 114 -8.30 -8.70 -1.33
CA ASP A 114 -7.70 -7.85 -0.30
C ASP A 114 -6.29 -8.31 0.07
N LEU A 115 -6.07 -9.64 0.19
CA LEU A 115 -4.75 -10.22 0.43
C LEU A 115 -3.79 -9.95 -0.74
N ARG A 116 -4.24 -10.15 -1.98
CA ARG A 116 -3.46 -9.90 -3.19
C ARG A 116 -3.03 -8.43 -3.28
N VAL A 117 -3.97 -7.51 -3.07
CA VAL A 117 -3.71 -6.06 -3.09
C VAL A 117 -2.77 -5.65 -1.96
N SER A 118 -2.94 -6.18 -0.75
CA SER A 118 -2.10 -5.87 0.40
C SER A 118 -0.66 -6.36 0.21
N SER A 119 -0.49 -7.55 -0.36
CA SER A 119 0.84 -8.09 -0.69
C SER A 119 1.51 -7.29 -1.81
N GLY A 120 0.77 -6.89 -2.85
CA GLY A 120 1.29 -6.02 -3.91
C GLY A 120 1.77 -4.65 -3.40
N ARG A 121 1.05 -4.05 -2.45
CA ARG A 121 1.50 -2.81 -1.78
C ARG A 121 2.77 -3.04 -0.96
N SER A 122 2.84 -4.14 -0.23
CA SER A 122 4.03 -4.50 0.55
C SER A 122 5.24 -4.73 -0.35
N ARG A 123 5.03 -5.41 -1.49
CA ARG A 123 6.05 -5.62 -2.52
C ARG A 123 6.61 -4.30 -3.02
N LEU A 124 5.74 -3.35 -3.39
CA LEU A 124 6.18 -2.04 -3.86
C LEU A 124 7.09 -1.31 -2.86
N VAL A 125 6.74 -1.34 -1.57
CA VAL A 125 7.57 -0.74 -0.50
C VAL A 125 8.94 -1.40 -0.41
N LEU A 126 8.99 -2.74 -0.49
CA LEU A 126 10.25 -3.49 -0.45
C LEU A 126 11.09 -3.29 -1.72
N GLU A 127 10.47 -3.25 -2.90
CA GLU A 127 11.15 -2.98 -4.17
C GLU A 127 11.80 -1.58 -4.14
N GLN A 128 11.11 -0.56 -3.62
CA GLN A 128 11.70 0.76 -3.44
C GLN A 128 12.87 0.76 -2.44
N ALA A 129 12.78 -0.01 -1.35
CA ALA A 129 13.87 -0.16 -0.40
C ALA A 129 15.08 -0.86 -1.03
N LEU A 130 14.84 -1.93 -1.79
CA LEU A 130 15.88 -2.67 -2.50
C LEU A 130 16.57 -1.82 -3.55
N LYS A 131 15.81 -1.01 -4.31
CA LYS A 131 16.38 -0.06 -5.27
C LYS A 131 17.36 0.92 -4.61
N ARG A 132 16.97 1.54 -3.49
CA ARG A 132 17.86 2.44 -2.73
C ARG A 132 19.11 1.72 -2.21
N LEU A 133 18.98 0.46 -1.80
CA LEU A 133 20.09 -0.35 -1.33
C LEU A 133 21.08 -0.67 -2.45
N ILE A 134 20.58 -1.06 -3.63
CA ILE A 134 21.39 -1.31 -4.84
C ILE A 134 22.17 -0.06 -5.22
N GLU A 135 21.53 1.11 -5.21
CA GLU A 135 22.18 2.40 -5.48
C GLU A 135 23.27 2.73 -4.45
N ALA A 136 23.01 2.49 -3.16
CA ALA A 136 23.96 2.77 -2.08
C ALA A 136 25.21 1.86 -2.12
N GLU A 137 25.02 0.59 -2.48
CA GLU A 137 26.08 -0.42 -2.53
C GLU A 137 26.75 -0.52 -3.92
N ASN A 138 26.30 0.30 -4.90
CA ASN A 138 26.79 0.27 -6.29
C ASN A 138 26.69 -1.11 -6.94
N ILE A 139 25.58 -1.81 -6.70
CA ILE A 139 25.31 -3.14 -7.26
C ILE A 139 24.82 -2.99 -8.71
N SER A 140 25.44 -3.71 -9.64
CA SER A 140 24.96 -3.81 -11.03
C SER A 140 24.10 -5.05 -11.20
N LEU A 141 22.96 -4.90 -11.89
CA LEU A 141 22.06 -5.97 -12.27
C LEU A 141 21.96 -6.03 -13.80
N ASP A 142 21.81 -7.23 -14.32
CA ASP A 142 21.64 -7.48 -15.76
C ASP A 142 20.16 -7.39 -16.19
#